data_AF-A0AAD7NZI0-F1
#
_entry.id   AF-A0AAD7NZI0-F1
#
_cell.length_a   1.000
_cell.length_b   1.000
_cell.length_c   1.000
_cell.angle_alpha   90.00
_cell.angle_beta   90.00
_cell.angle_gamma   90.00
#
_symmetry.space_group_name_H-M   'P 1'
#
loop_
_entity.id
_entity.type
_entity.pdbx_description
1 polymer ?
#
loop_
_entity_poly.entity_id
_entity_poly.type
_entity_poly.pdbx_seq_one_letter_code
_entity_poly.pdbx_strand_id
1 'polypeptide(L)'
;MYLNWRTTPEDFQARIKALTGTDFTININAAEVWAYAAADNTSAGTCFSAYVEGFISALQSFMEKFEDNGKTFFNEAVTQSELTLSVNLLGDKGETITSEVRDGVYHILFRHDRLGYNQSWLTDTMLPAIEAAPHEGFSLSAKNSIENDYDSEIDELREEINKLVGTEVTLDPNFEENYKALSGLKDKNWQQRFGQTVLKYFQGLKYQLERQGFAEDEMLQEGLQEIVETKTFKTNLERWGYNTNDMGEGLLKLL
;
A
#
# COMPACT_ATOMS: atom_id res chain seq x y z
N MET A 1 -29.76 -12.52 10.59
CA MET A 1 -30.48 -11.48 9.84
C MET A 1 -30.55 -11.96 8.40
N TYR A 2 -31.73 -12.37 7.94
CA TYR A 2 -31.95 -12.89 6.59
C TYR A 2 -32.04 -11.72 5.62
N LEU A 3 -31.09 -11.61 4.68
CA LEU A 3 -31.17 -10.65 3.56
C LEU A 3 -31.64 -11.38 2.31
N ASN A 4 -32.75 -10.87 1.76
CA ASN A 4 -33.47 -11.30 0.57
C ASN A 4 -32.54 -11.53 -0.64
N TRP A 5 -32.57 -12.73 -1.21
CA TRP A 5 -31.85 -13.05 -2.45
C TRP A 5 -32.67 -12.77 -3.70
N ARG A 6 -32.52 -11.56 -4.22
CA ARG A 6 -32.36 -11.32 -5.66
C ARG A 6 -31.41 -10.13 -5.83
N THR A 7 -30.17 -10.26 -5.33
CA THR A 7 -29.12 -9.30 -5.69
C THR A 7 -28.88 -9.45 -7.18
N THR A 8 -29.17 -8.40 -7.95
CA THR A 8 -28.95 -8.43 -9.39
C THR A 8 -27.54 -7.93 -9.74
N PRO A 9 -27.04 -8.18 -10.96
CA PRO A 9 -25.81 -7.54 -11.43
C PRO A 9 -25.81 -6.02 -11.22
N GLU A 10 -26.95 -5.36 -11.41
CA GLU A 10 -27.10 -3.91 -11.25
C GLU A 10 -26.89 -3.46 -9.80
N ASP A 11 -27.35 -4.24 -8.82
CA ASP A 11 -27.12 -3.94 -7.39
C ASP A 11 -25.62 -3.99 -7.05
N PHE A 12 -24.90 -4.97 -7.61
CA PHE A 12 -23.45 -5.06 -7.44
C PHE A 12 -22.71 -3.90 -8.08
N GLN A 13 -23.06 -3.57 -9.33
CA GLN A 13 -22.46 -2.44 -10.05
C GLN A 13 -22.70 -1.12 -9.31
N ALA A 14 -23.88 -0.91 -8.73
CA ALA A 14 -24.18 0.27 -7.93
C ALA A 14 -23.29 0.37 -6.67
N ARG A 15 -23.05 -0.74 -5.98
CA ARG A 15 -22.14 -0.80 -4.82
C ARG A 15 -20.70 -0.52 -5.21
N ILE A 16 -20.24 -1.09 -6.33
CA ILE A 16 -18.88 -0.84 -6.84
C ILE A 16 -18.74 0.64 -7.24
N LYS A 17 -19.74 1.21 -7.91
CA LYS A 17 -19.76 2.64 -8.26
C LYS A 17 -19.73 3.54 -7.03
N ALA A 18 -20.43 3.18 -5.95
CA ALA A 18 -20.40 3.95 -4.72
C ALA A 18 -18.99 4.02 -4.11
N LEU A 19 -18.21 2.93 -4.22
CA LEU A 19 -16.83 2.87 -3.73
C LEU A 19 -15.84 3.57 -4.69
N THR A 20 -15.91 3.25 -5.99
CA THR A 20 -14.94 3.68 -7.01
C THR A 20 -15.24 5.05 -7.62
N GLY A 21 -16.48 5.51 -7.53
CA GLY A 21 -16.98 6.71 -8.21
C GLY A 21 -17.23 6.53 -9.72
N THR A 22 -16.95 5.35 -10.28
CA THR A 22 -17.03 5.07 -11.73
C THR A 22 -18.10 4.02 -12.01
N ASP A 23 -18.77 4.13 -13.17
CA ASP A 23 -19.60 3.03 -13.67
C ASP A 23 -18.73 1.81 -13.92
N PHE A 24 -19.23 0.63 -13.53
CA PHE A 24 -18.43 -0.57 -13.48
C PHE A 24 -19.16 -1.75 -14.11
N THR A 25 -18.47 -2.58 -14.86
CA THR A 25 -19.03 -3.74 -15.58
C THR A 25 -18.61 -5.05 -14.92
N ILE A 26 -19.56 -5.96 -14.72
CA ILE A 26 -19.27 -7.34 -14.29
C ILE A 26 -19.43 -8.25 -15.49
N ASN A 27 -18.32 -8.75 -16.01
CA ASN A 27 -18.26 -9.54 -17.24
C ASN A 27 -17.70 -10.93 -16.95
N ILE A 28 -18.57 -11.84 -16.52
CA ILE A 28 -18.19 -13.22 -16.21
C ILE A 28 -18.69 -14.14 -17.34
N ASN A 29 -17.77 -14.81 -18.02
CA ASN A 29 -18.13 -15.85 -18.98
C ASN A 29 -18.59 -17.12 -18.24
N ALA A 30 -19.90 -17.21 -18.00
CA ALA A 30 -20.50 -18.29 -17.23
C ALA A 30 -20.16 -19.68 -17.79
N ALA A 31 -20.17 -19.85 -19.12
CA ALA A 31 -19.91 -21.16 -19.73
C ALA A 31 -18.46 -21.62 -19.51
N GLU A 32 -17.51 -20.70 -19.62
CA GLU A 32 -16.08 -20.98 -19.42
C GLU A 32 -15.76 -21.25 -17.95
N VAL A 33 -16.26 -20.41 -17.04
CA VAL A 33 -16.03 -20.59 -15.61
C VAL A 33 -16.71 -21.86 -15.10
N TRP A 34 -17.96 -22.10 -15.50
CA TRP A 34 -18.74 -23.25 -15.01
C TRP A 34 -18.23 -24.61 -15.53
N ALA A 35 -17.36 -24.62 -16.56
CA ALA A 35 -16.66 -25.83 -16.98
C ALA A 35 -15.77 -26.43 -15.87
N TYR A 36 -15.41 -25.65 -14.85
CA TYR A 36 -14.62 -26.07 -13.68
C TYR A 36 -15.48 -26.36 -12.43
N ALA A 37 -16.80 -26.36 -12.55
CA ALA A 37 -17.68 -26.66 -11.43
C ALA A 37 -17.56 -28.13 -10.99
N ALA A 38 -17.45 -28.35 -9.68
CA ALA A 38 -17.57 -29.68 -9.11
C ALA A 38 -18.99 -30.25 -9.36
N ALA A 39 -19.10 -31.58 -9.46
CA ALA A 39 -20.35 -32.25 -9.84
C ALA A 39 -21.51 -32.03 -8.85
N ASP A 40 -21.19 -31.66 -7.61
CA ASP A 40 -22.12 -31.32 -6.54
C ASP A 40 -22.50 -29.83 -6.49
N ASN A 41 -21.89 -28.99 -7.34
CA ASN A 41 -22.21 -27.58 -7.43
C ASN A 41 -23.46 -27.38 -8.30
N THR A 42 -24.51 -26.82 -7.70
CA THR A 42 -25.86 -26.81 -8.29
C THR A 42 -26.33 -25.44 -8.80
N SER A 43 -25.58 -24.36 -8.53
CA SER A 43 -25.99 -23.00 -8.89
C SER A 43 -24.81 -22.10 -9.28
N ALA A 44 -24.67 -21.86 -10.59
CA ALA A 44 -23.70 -20.91 -11.14
C ALA A 44 -23.96 -19.49 -10.63
N GLY A 45 -25.23 -19.08 -10.58
CA GLY A 45 -25.61 -17.75 -10.09
C GLY A 45 -25.14 -17.50 -8.66
N THR A 46 -25.42 -18.44 -7.74
CA THR A 46 -24.98 -18.32 -6.34
C THR A 46 -23.46 -18.27 -6.22
N CYS A 47 -22.75 -19.11 -6.97
CA CYS A 47 -21.29 -19.14 -7.00
C CYS A 47 -20.71 -17.79 -7.47
N PHE A 48 -21.17 -17.26 -8.60
CA PHE A 48 -20.64 -16.01 -9.15
C PHE A 48 -20.99 -14.80 -8.30
N SER A 49 -22.23 -14.73 -7.78
CA SER A 49 -22.61 -13.68 -6.83
C SER A 49 -21.69 -13.66 -5.60
N ALA A 50 -21.29 -14.82 -5.09
CA ALA A 50 -20.40 -14.88 -3.92
C ALA A 50 -18.96 -14.39 -4.23
N TYR A 51 -18.45 -14.59 -5.45
CA TYR A 51 -17.19 -13.96 -5.88
C TYR A 51 -17.30 -12.45 -5.96
N VAL A 52 -18.38 -11.93 -6.54
CA VAL A 52 -18.61 -10.49 -6.65
C VAL A 52 -18.78 -9.86 -5.26
N GLU A 53 -19.50 -10.51 -4.35
CA GLU A 53 -19.59 -10.07 -2.94
C GLU A 53 -18.22 -10.03 -2.26
N GLY A 54 -17.40 -11.08 -2.46
CA GLY A 54 -16.04 -11.13 -1.94
C GLY A 54 -15.17 -10.00 -2.47
N PHE A 55 -15.29 -9.68 -3.76
CA PHE A 55 -14.60 -8.54 -4.37
C PHE A 55 -15.06 -7.21 -3.77
N ILE A 56 -16.37 -6.99 -3.62
CA ILE A 56 -16.88 -5.76 -3.02
C ILE A 56 -16.42 -5.62 -1.57
N SER A 57 -16.40 -6.70 -0.80
CA SER A 57 -15.89 -6.68 0.58
C SER A 57 -14.40 -6.32 0.61
N ALA A 58 -13.59 -6.91 -0.27
CA ALA A 58 -12.16 -6.59 -0.37
C ALA A 58 -11.93 -5.14 -0.81
N LEU A 59 -12.72 -4.66 -1.77
CA LEU A 59 -12.68 -3.29 -2.28
C LEU A 59 -13.04 -2.30 -1.18
N GLN A 60 -14.07 -2.58 -0.40
CA GLN A 60 -14.44 -1.74 0.74
C GLN A 60 -13.29 -1.64 1.75
N SER A 61 -12.70 -2.77 2.17
CA SER A 61 -11.54 -2.75 3.09
C SER A 61 -10.34 -2.01 2.49
N PHE A 62 -10.12 -2.13 1.18
CA PHE A 62 -9.07 -1.41 0.49
C PHE A 62 -9.30 0.11 0.50
N MET A 63 -10.53 0.56 0.22
CA MET A 63 -10.90 1.98 0.28
C MET A 63 -10.87 2.53 1.70
N GLU A 64 -11.28 1.76 2.71
CA GLU A 64 -11.18 2.15 4.11
C GLU A 64 -9.73 2.29 4.56
N LYS A 65 -8.82 1.47 4.02
CA LYS A 65 -7.40 1.50 4.41
C LYS A 65 -6.62 2.62 3.75
N PHE A 66 -6.89 2.92 2.48
CA PHE A 66 -6.08 3.80 1.64
C PHE A 66 -6.81 5.08 1.19
N GLU A 67 -8.09 5.21 1.55
CA GLU A 67 -8.92 6.38 1.32
C GLU A 67 -8.87 6.87 -0.15
N ASP A 68 -8.72 8.18 -0.36
CA ASP A 68 -8.71 8.79 -1.69
C ASP A 68 -7.55 8.29 -2.57
N ASN A 69 -6.41 7.96 -1.97
CA ASN A 69 -5.29 7.36 -2.67
C ASN A 69 -5.63 5.96 -3.17
N GLY A 70 -6.27 5.14 -2.34
CA GLY A 70 -6.77 3.83 -2.75
C GLY A 70 -7.69 3.94 -3.96
N LYS A 71 -8.66 4.85 -3.90
CA LYS A 71 -9.58 5.10 -5.01
C LYS A 71 -8.87 5.50 -6.30
N THR A 72 -7.87 6.36 -6.19
CA THR A 72 -7.10 6.85 -7.34
C THR A 72 -6.29 5.71 -7.98
N PHE A 73 -5.50 5.00 -7.18
CA PHE A 73 -4.69 3.86 -7.65
C PHE A 73 -5.54 2.75 -8.25
N PHE A 74 -6.68 2.45 -7.63
CA PHE A 74 -7.59 1.43 -8.17
C PHE A 74 -8.10 1.81 -9.56
N ASN A 75 -8.57 3.05 -9.74
CA ASN A 75 -9.12 3.51 -11.02
C ASN A 75 -8.03 3.65 -12.11
N GLU A 76 -6.81 4.02 -11.73
CA GLU A 76 -5.67 4.08 -12.65
C GLU A 76 -5.22 2.68 -13.10
N ALA A 77 -5.28 1.68 -12.21
CA ALA A 77 -4.99 0.30 -12.58
C ALA A 77 -6.12 -0.32 -13.42
N VAL A 78 -7.37 -0.20 -12.97
CA VAL A 78 -8.55 -0.84 -13.57
C VAL A 78 -9.22 0.10 -14.59
N THR A 79 -8.46 0.48 -15.62
CA THR A 79 -8.87 1.49 -16.61
C THR A 79 -10.12 1.14 -17.42
N GLN A 80 -10.47 -0.14 -17.54
CA GLN A 80 -11.70 -0.57 -18.23
C GLN A 80 -12.93 -0.54 -17.31
N SER A 81 -12.74 -0.29 -16.00
CA SER A 81 -13.80 -0.37 -14.99
C SER A 81 -14.58 -1.68 -15.09
N GLU A 82 -13.86 -2.79 -15.24
CA GLU A 82 -14.43 -4.12 -15.46
C GLU A 82 -13.88 -5.15 -14.46
N LEU A 83 -14.75 -6.02 -13.98
CA LEU A 83 -14.42 -7.21 -13.18
C LEU A 83 -14.77 -8.45 -13.99
N THR A 84 -13.84 -9.41 -14.00
CA THR A 84 -14.09 -10.75 -14.51
C THR A 84 -13.61 -11.83 -13.54
N LEU A 85 -14.04 -13.06 -13.80
CA LEU A 85 -13.68 -14.27 -13.05
C LEU A 85 -13.14 -15.29 -14.05
N SER A 86 -11.94 -15.79 -13.81
CA SER A 86 -11.27 -16.74 -14.72
C SER A 86 -10.43 -17.76 -13.96
N VAL A 87 -10.09 -18.86 -14.63
CA VAL A 87 -9.24 -19.90 -14.04
C VAL A 87 -7.79 -19.40 -13.96
N ASN A 88 -7.11 -19.74 -12.87
CA ASN A 88 -5.67 -19.56 -12.74
C ASN A 88 -4.95 -20.60 -13.61
N LEU A 89 -4.22 -20.13 -14.63
CA LEU A 89 -3.53 -20.98 -15.62
C LEU A 89 -2.31 -21.72 -15.06
N LEU A 90 -1.93 -21.48 -13.80
CA LEU A 90 -0.86 -22.22 -13.12
C LEU A 90 -1.27 -23.64 -12.70
N GLY A 91 -2.53 -24.03 -12.88
CA GLY A 91 -3.02 -25.37 -12.55
C GLY A 91 -2.82 -25.69 -11.06
N ASP A 92 -2.27 -26.86 -10.75
CA ASP A 92 -2.01 -27.31 -9.38
C ASP A 92 -0.99 -26.44 -8.61
N LYS A 93 -0.19 -25.66 -9.33
CA LYS A 93 0.78 -24.72 -8.73
C LYS A 93 0.16 -23.37 -8.39
N GLY A 94 -1.07 -23.11 -8.85
CA GLY A 94 -1.80 -21.90 -8.52
C GLY A 94 -2.22 -21.90 -7.06
N GLU A 95 -2.29 -20.70 -6.49
CA GLU A 95 -3.00 -20.49 -5.22
C GLU A 95 -4.50 -20.69 -5.42
N THR A 96 -5.22 -20.98 -4.32
CA THR A 96 -6.66 -21.29 -4.36
C THR A 96 -7.46 -20.15 -4.98
N ILE A 97 -7.12 -18.91 -4.61
CA ILE A 97 -7.70 -17.68 -5.13
C ILE A 97 -6.62 -16.60 -5.19
N THR A 98 -6.56 -15.85 -6.29
CA THR A 98 -5.68 -14.70 -6.45
C THR A 98 -6.39 -13.58 -7.21
N SER A 99 -5.74 -12.44 -7.35
CA SER A 99 -6.18 -11.36 -8.21
C SER A 99 -5.03 -10.84 -9.05
N GLU A 100 -5.37 -10.26 -10.19
CA GLU A 100 -4.44 -9.49 -11.00
C GLU A 100 -5.21 -8.43 -11.79
N VAL A 101 -4.50 -7.41 -12.23
CA VAL A 101 -4.99 -6.47 -13.24
C VAL A 101 -4.32 -6.82 -14.56
N ARG A 102 -5.12 -7.11 -15.60
CA ARG A 102 -4.64 -7.46 -16.93
C ARG A 102 -5.41 -6.64 -17.96
N ASP A 103 -4.69 -5.94 -18.83
CA ASP A 103 -5.27 -5.09 -19.88
C ASP A 103 -6.31 -4.07 -19.34
N GLY A 104 -6.11 -3.58 -18.11
CA GLY A 104 -7.01 -2.64 -17.44
C GLY A 104 -8.28 -3.25 -16.85
N VAL A 105 -8.41 -4.58 -16.85
CA VAL A 105 -9.52 -5.33 -16.24
C VAL A 105 -9.05 -5.96 -14.92
N TYR A 106 -9.90 -5.96 -13.89
CA TYR A 106 -9.63 -6.67 -12.65
C TYR A 106 -10.07 -8.13 -12.79
N HIS A 107 -9.13 -9.06 -12.65
CA HIS A 107 -9.38 -10.50 -12.71
C HIS A 107 -9.36 -11.10 -11.31
N ILE A 108 -10.46 -11.75 -10.92
CA ILE A 108 -10.42 -12.77 -9.88
C ILE A 108 -9.98 -14.07 -10.54
N LEU A 109 -8.94 -14.71 -9.99
CA LEU A 109 -8.44 -15.99 -10.48
C LEU A 109 -8.72 -17.08 -9.45
N PHE A 110 -9.41 -18.15 -9.85
CA PHE A 110 -9.60 -19.34 -9.02
C PHE A 110 -8.76 -20.50 -9.54
N ARG A 111 -8.23 -21.35 -8.65
CA ARG A 111 -7.53 -22.57 -9.09
C ARG A 111 -8.50 -23.53 -9.76
N HIS A 112 -8.06 -24.24 -10.80
CA HIS A 112 -8.90 -25.09 -11.65
C HIS A 112 -9.78 -26.13 -10.89
N ASP A 113 -9.34 -26.61 -9.72
CA ASP A 113 -10.07 -27.56 -8.86
C ASP A 113 -10.74 -26.89 -7.63
N ARG A 114 -10.88 -25.57 -7.64
CA ARG A 114 -11.32 -24.75 -6.48
C ARG A 114 -12.33 -23.64 -6.84
N LEU A 115 -13.11 -23.82 -7.91
CA LEU A 115 -14.22 -22.91 -8.16
C LEU A 115 -15.18 -22.87 -6.95
N GLY A 116 -15.49 -21.67 -6.46
CA GLY A 116 -16.36 -21.45 -5.32
C GLY A 116 -15.66 -21.46 -3.94
N TYR A 117 -14.34 -21.68 -3.90
CA TYR A 117 -13.59 -21.67 -2.63
C TYR A 117 -13.03 -20.28 -2.30
N ASN A 118 -12.97 -19.97 -1.00
CA ASN A 118 -12.30 -18.79 -0.43
C ASN A 118 -12.66 -17.45 -1.08
N GLN A 119 -13.91 -17.32 -1.54
CA GLN A 119 -14.39 -16.18 -2.32
C GLN A 119 -14.24 -14.85 -1.55
N SER A 120 -14.23 -14.90 -0.22
CA SER A 120 -14.03 -13.75 0.67
C SER A 120 -12.56 -13.42 0.98
N TRP A 121 -11.58 -14.18 0.48
CA TRP A 121 -10.16 -13.99 0.81
C TRP A 121 -9.42 -13.08 -0.20
N LEU A 122 -10.17 -12.21 -0.89
CA LEU A 122 -9.63 -11.30 -1.91
C LEU A 122 -8.94 -10.06 -1.31
N THR A 123 -9.12 -9.78 -0.02
CA THR A 123 -8.52 -8.61 0.66
C THR A 123 -7.00 -8.61 0.55
N ASP A 124 -6.35 -9.76 0.75
CA ASP A 124 -4.89 -9.88 0.72
C ASP A 124 -4.33 -9.88 -0.71
N THR A 125 -5.17 -10.13 -1.72
CA THR A 125 -4.74 -10.24 -3.12
C THR A 125 -4.97 -8.96 -3.91
N MET A 126 -5.82 -8.05 -3.42
CA MET A 126 -6.20 -6.82 -4.11
C MET A 126 -5.04 -5.82 -4.22
N LEU A 127 -4.40 -5.46 -3.11
CA LEU A 127 -3.31 -4.50 -3.14
C LEU A 127 -2.15 -4.95 -4.06
N PRO A 128 -1.65 -6.21 -3.97
CA PRO A 128 -0.66 -6.71 -4.92
C PRO A 128 -1.10 -6.64 -6.38
N ALA A 129 -2.38 -6.92 -6.66
CA ALA A 129 -2.91 -6.85 -8.02
C ALA A 129 -2.91 -5.41 -8.57
N ILE A 130 -3.29 -4.43 -7.74
CA ILE A 130 -3.29 -3.02 -8.10
C ILE A 130 -1.86 -2.49 -8.26
N GLU A 131 -0.94 -2.78 -7.33
CA GLU A 131 0.45 -2.31 -7.42
C GLU A 131 1.27 -3.01 -8.53
N ALA A 132 0.83 -4.17 -9.02
CA ALA A 132 1.44 -4.81 -10.18
C ALA A 132 1.09 -4.10 -11.49
N ALA A 133 0.03 -3.28 -11.52
CA ALA A 133 -0.29 -2.46 -12.69
C ALA A 133 0.75 -1.34 -12.84
N PRO A 134 1.09 -0.93 -14.09
CA PRO A 134 2.04 0.16 -14.29
C PRO A 134 1.55 1.45 -13.65
N HIS A 135 2.37 2.04 -12.78
CA HIS A 135 2.14 3.34 -12.17
C HIS A 135 3.46 4.10 -12.01
N GLU A 136 3.39 5.42 -11.98
CA GLU A 136 4.55 6.28 -11.73
C GLU A 136 4.67 6.61 -10.23
N GLY A 137 5.89 6.94 -9.78
CA GLY A 137 6.13 7.40 -8.41
C GLY A 137 6.09 6.30 -7.34
N PHE A 138 5.65 6.68 -6.14
CA PHE A 138 5.60 5.78 -4.98
C PHE A 138 4.50 4.73 -5.12
N SER A 139 4.77 3.52 -4.64
CA SER A 139 3.72 2.52 -4.37
C SER A 139 2.66 3.10 -3.45
N LEU A 140 1.42 2.64 -3.56
CA LEU A 140 0.35 3.05 -2.65
C LEU A 140 0.72 2.81 -1.18
N SER A 141 1.37 1.68 -0.90
CA SER A 141 1.86 1.35 0.45
C SER A 141 2.82 2.40 1.01
N ALA A 142 3.80 2.84 0.20
CA ALA A 142 4.75 3.87 0.60
C ALA A 142 4.10 5.24 0.75
N LYS A 143 3.21 5.62 -0.17
CA LYS A 143 2.46 6.89 -0.08
C LYS A 143 1.65 6.95 1.21
N ASN A 144 0.93 5.87 1.51
CA ASN A 144 0.15 5.76 2.74
C ASN A 144 1.02 5.83 4.01
N SER A 145 2.21 5.24 4.00
CA SER A 145 3.14 5.33 5.13
C SER A 145 3.72 6.73 5.29
N ILE A 146 4.01 7.45 4.19
CA ILE A 146 4.45 8.85 4.26
C ILE A 146 3.35 9.72 4.89
N GLU A 147 2.13 9.65 4.37
CA GLU A 147 1.04 10.51 4.83
C GLU A 147 0.62 10.23 6.28
N ASN A 148 0.48 8.95 6.65
CA ASN A 148 -0.03 8.59 7.96
C ASN A 148 1.03 8.52 9.05
N ASP A 149 2.28 8.18 8.70
CA ASP A 149 3.35 8.04 9.71
C ASP A 149 4.27 9.26 9.74
N TYR A 150 4.67 9.81 8.59
CA TYR A 150 5.67 10.90 8.55
C TYR A 150 5.01 12.28 8.59
N ASP A 151 4.11 12.58 7.66
CA ASP A 151 3.51 13.92 7.52
C ASP A 151 2.69 14.31 8.76
N SER A 152 2.12 13.31 9.45
CA SER A 152 1.34 13.50 10.67
C SER A 152 2.17 13.92 11.90
N GLU A 153 3.48 13.63 11.91
CA GLU A 153 4.35 13.84 13.09
C GLU A 153 5.55 14.78 12.85
N ILE A 154 5.97 14.98 11.59
CA ILE A 154 7.26 15.64 11.30
C ILE A 154 7.34 17.10 11.75
N ASP A 155 6.23 17.85 11.68
CA ASP A 155 6.25 19.28 12.03
C ASP A 155 6.51 19.49 13.53
N GLU A 156 5.86 18.69 14.39
CA GLU A 156 6.11 18.71 15.84
C GLU A 156 7.57 18.34 16.14
N LEU A 157 8.07 17.27 15.52
CA LEU A 157 9.45 16.84 15.67
C LEU A 157 10.46 17.92 15.23
N ARG A 158 10.18 18.62 14.11
CA ARG A 158 11.02 19.73 13.65
C ARG A 158 11.05 20.86 14.66
N GLU A 159 9.92 21.23 15.27
CA GLU A 159 9.89 22.27 16.30
C GLU A 159 10.70 21.90 17.54
N GLU A 160 10.64 20.64 17.96
CA GLU A 160 11.46 20.14 19.07
C GLU A 160 12.94 20.21 18.74
N ILE A 161 13.35 19.79 17.54
CA ILE A 161 14.74 19.87 17.10
C ILE A 161 15.20 21.33 17.00
N ASN A 162 14.38 22.25 16.46
CA ASN A 162 14.68 23.68 16.39
C ASN A 162 15.01 24.27 17.77
N LYS A 163 14.26 23.87 18.81
CA LYS A 163 14.51 24.30 20.20
C LYS A 163 15.83 23.78 20.74
N LEU A 164 16.20 22.53 20.41
CA LEU A 164 17.47 21.95 20.84
C LEU A 164 18.67 22.63 20.20
N VAL A 165 18.59 22.95 18.91
CA VAL A 165 19.73 23.51 18.14
C VAL A 165 19.80 25.04 18.16
N GLY A 166 18.78 25.71 18.72
CA GLY A 166 18.72 27.17 18.83
C GLY A 166 18.49 27.91 17.50
N THR A 167 18.12 27.21 16.43
CA THR A 167 17.86 27.81 15.12
C THR A 167 16.85 26.98 14.33
N GLU A 168 16.26 27.57 13.29
CA GLU A 168 15.39 26.85 12.37
C GLU A 168 16.21 25.93 11.47
N VAL A 169 15.78 24.67 11.37
CA VAL A 169 16.39 23.66 10.51
C VAL A 169 15.37 23.07 9.55
N THR A 170 15.88 22.58 8.42
CA THR A 170 15.11 21.80 7.45
C THR A 170 15.34 20.31 7.72
N LEU A 171 14.27 19.53 7.82
CA LEU A 171 14.32 18.07 7.84
C LEU A 171 13.94 17.59 6.44
N ASP A 172 14.94 17.19 5.65
CA ASP A 172 14.76 16.71 4.28
C ASP A 172 14.64 15.17 4.28
N PRO A 173 13.42 14.63 4.07
CA PRO A 173 13.21 13.19 4.06
C PRO A 173 13.82 12.48 2.85
N ASN A 174 14.17 13.21 1.78
CA ASN A 174 14.79 12.64 0.58
C ASN A 174 14.01 11.43 0.01
N PHE A 175 12.68 11.50 -0.01
CA PHE A 175 11.82 10.34 -0.27
C PHE A 175 12.05 9.72 -1.65
N GLU A 176 12.18 10.53 -2.69
CA GLU A 176 12.35 10.09 -4.07
C GLU A 176 13.63 9.26 -4.24
N GLU A 177 14.75 9.79 -3.77
CA GLU A 177 16.06 9.13 -3.82
C GLU A 177 16.09 7.86 -2.97
N ASN A 178 15.54 7.93 -1.75
CA ASN A 178 15.45 6.79 -0.85
C ASN A 178 14.58 5.67 -1.43
N TYR A 179 13.42 6.02 -1.96
CA TYR A 179 12.51 5.06 -2.59
C TYR A 179 13.17 4.42 -3.81
N LYS A 180 13.84 5.21 -4.65
CA LYS A 180 14.59 4.72 -5.81
C LYS A 180 15.71 3.76 -5.41
N ALA A 181 16.44 4.05 -4.33
CA ALA A 181 17.50 3.19 -3.82
C ALA A 181 16.96 1.82 -3.35
N LEU A 182 15.78 1.81 -2.72
CA LEU A 182 15.13 0.58 -2.21
C LEU A 182 14.29 -0.16 -3.26
N SER A 183 13.91 0.51 -4.35
CA SER A 183 13.08 -0.06 -5.43
C SER A 183 13.71 -1.27 -6.12
N GLY A 184 15.03 -1.45 -6.05
CA GLY A 184 15.72 -2.63 -6.57
C GLY A 184 15.67 -3.86 -5.65
N LEU A 185 15.14 -3.76 -4.43
CA LEU A 185 15.07 -4.88 -3.49
C LEU A 185 13.98 -5.88 -3.89
N LYS A 186 14.27 -7.16 -3.69
CA LYS A 186 13.33 -8.27 -3.93
C LYS A 186 12.18 -8.25 -2.92
N ASP A 187 12.51 -8.03 -1.64
CA ASP A 187 11.51 -7.81 -0.61
C ASP A 187 10.95 -6.39 -0.74
N LYS A 188 9.62 -6.27 -0.80
CA LYS A 188 8.88 -5.00 -0.91
C LYS A 188 8.21 -4.59 0.40
N ASN A 189 8.31 -5.39 1.46
CA ASN A 189 7.69 -5.10 2.75
C ASN A 189 8.14 -3.76 3.36
N TRP A 190 9.31 -3.26 2.98
CA TRP A 190 9.81 -1.94 3.41
C TRP A 190 8.87 -0.79 3.03
N GLN A 191 8.11 -0.90 1.93
CA GLN A 191 7.20 0.14 1.48
C GLN A 191 6.12 0.46 2.52
N GLN A 192 5.64 -0.55 3.25
CA GLN A 192 4.59 -0.39 4.27
C GLN A 192 5.04 0.42 5.49
N ARG A 193 6.35 0.60 5.68
CA ARG A 193 6.95 1.34 6.81
C ARG A 193 7.86 2.46 6.33
N PHE A 194 7.73 2.88 5.07
CA PHE A 194 8.69 3.77 4.45
C PHE A 194 8.73 5.14 5.13
N GLY A 195 7.57 5.78 5.30
CA GLY A 195 7.44 7.06 6.02
C GLY A 195 7.88 6.93 7.47
N GLN A 196 7.40 5.90 8.18
CA GLN A 196 7.80 5.64 9.57
C GLN A 196 9.32 5.48 9.73
N THR A 197 9.98 4.81 8.80
CA THR A 197 11.43 4.59 8.84
C THR A 197 12.19 5.92 8.71
N VAL A 198 11.74 6.78 7.80
CA VAL A 198 12.32 8.12 7.63
C VAL A 198 12.06 8.99 8.86
N LEU A 199 10.86 8.94 9.45
CA LEU A 199 10.57 9.66 10.70
C LEU A 199 11.49 9.22 11.84
N LYS A 200 11.67 7.91 12.02
CA LYS A 200 12.55 7.34 13.06
C LYS A 200 13.99 7.82 12.96
N TYR A 201 14.49 8.10 11.75
CA TYR A 201 15.80 8.70 11.58
C TYR A 201 15.89 10.06 12.27
N PHE A 202 14.90 10.93 12.07
CA PHE A 202 14.87 12.25 12.71
C PHE A 202 14.58 12.18 14.21
N GLN A 203 13.76 11.23 14.66
CA GLN A 203 13.59 10.97 16.09
C GLN A 203 14.92 10.54 16.73
N GLY A 204 15.71 9.74 16.00
CA GLY A 204 17.08 9.38 16.39
C GLY A 204 18.01 10.59 16.49
N LEU A 205 17.94 11.53 15.54
CA LEU A 205 18.68 12.79 15.59
C LEU A 205 18.32 13.60 16.86
N LYS A 206 17.02 13.82 17.10
CA LYS A 206 16.53 14.51 18.31
C LYS A 206 17.10 13.86 19.58
N TYR A 207 16.97 12.53 19.69
CA TYR A 207 17.48 11.78 20.84
C TYR A 207 18.98 11.99 21.08
N GLN A 208 19.80 12.02 20.01
CA GLN A 208 21.23 12.29 20.16
C GLN A 208 21.49 13.73 20.61
N LEU A 209 20.77 14.72 20.08
CA LEU A 209 20.91 16.13 20.50
C LEU A 209 20.57 16.31 21.98
N GLU A 210 19.47 15.71 22.45
CA GLU A 210 19.09 15.72 23.87
C GLU A 210 20.17 15.08 24.74
N ARG A 211 20.68 13.91 24.34
CA ARG A 211 21.70 13.18 25.09
C ARG A 211 23.03 13.95 25.19
N GLN A 212 23.36 14.77 24.19
CA GLN A 212 24.55 15.61 24.20
C GLN A 212 24.36 16.94 24.95
N GLY A 213 23.15 17.24 25.45
CA GLY A 213 22.89 18.44 26.25
C GLY A 213 22.74 19.72 25.43
N PHE A 214 22.40 19.63 24.15
CA PHE A 214 22.29 20.80 23.25
C PHE A 214 21.33 21.88 23.79
N ALA A 215 20.28 21.50 24.51
CA ALA A 215 19.31 22.45 25.07
C ALA A 215 19.92 23.44 26.09
N GLU A 216 21.02 23.08 26.74
CA GLU A 216 21.62 23.83 27.85
C GLU A 216 22.99 24.44 27.50
N ASP A 217 23.50 24.20 26.29
CA ASP A 217 24.86 24.56 25.89
C ASP A 217 24.84 25.40 24.59
N GLU A 218 24.94 26.72 24.75
CA GLU A 218 25.01 27.68 23.65
C GLU A 218 26.22 27.43 22.74
N MET A 219 27.35 26.95 23.27
CA MET A 219 28.56 26.68 22.47
C MET A 219 28.35 25.47 21.54
N LEU A 220 27.63 24.45 21.98
CA LEU A 220 27.25 23.32 21.11
C LEU A 220 26.30 23.76 20.01
N GLN A 221 25.32 24.62 20.34
CA GLN A 221 24.39 25.17 19.35
C GLN A 221 25.12 26.01 18.30
N GLU A 222 25.94 26.96 18.73
CA GLU A 222 26.74 27.82 17.84
C GLU A 222 27.69 26.98 16.97
N GLY A 223 28.42 26.03 17.57
CA GLY A 223 29.33 25.16 16.83
C GLY A 223 28.63 24.30 15.76
N LEU A 224 27.43 23.80 16.05
CA LEU A 224 26.64 23.07 15.04
C LEU A 224 26.19 23.99 13.91
N GLN A 225 25.76 25.22 14.23
CA GLN A 225 25.33 26.20 13.25
C GLN A 225 26.48 26.67 12.34
N GLU A 226 27.71 26.71 12.85
CA GLU A 226 28.90 27.01 12.05
C GLU A 226 29.28 25.85 11.11
N ILE A 227 29.15 24.60 11.56
CA ILE A 227 29.56 23.42 10.77
C ILE A 227 28.50 23.03 9.75
N VAL A 228 27.20 23.10 10.09
CA VAL A 228 26.08 22.71 9.23
C VAL A 228 25.53 23.95 8.51
N GLU A 229 26.30 24.44 7.52
CA GLU A 229 26.02 25.70 6.81
C GLU A 229 24.60 25.75 6.21
N THR A 230 24.10 24.62 5.73
CA THR A 230 22.78 24.52 5.07
C THR A 230 21.62 24.50 6.05
N LYS A 231 21.88 24.17 7.32
CA LYS A 231 20.86 23.87 8.34
C LYS A 231 19.85 22.81 7.90
N THR A 232 20.27 21.91 7.01
CA THR A 232 19.42 20.84 6.49
C THR A 232 19.94 19.50 6.97
N PHE A 233 19.09 18.77 7.69
CA PHE A 233 19.32 17.36 8.00
C PHE A 233 18.61 16.52 6.95
N LYS A 234 19.39 15.84 6.11
CA LYS A 234 18.89 15.03 5.01
C LYS A 234 19.04 13.55 5.32
N THR A 235 17.98 12.76 5.08
CA THR A 235 18.09 11.30 5.24
C THR A 235 18.67 10.64 3.98
N ASN A 236 19.47 9.60 4.17
CA ASN A 236 19.96 8.75 3.09
C ASN A 236 19.87 7.29 3.52
N LEU A 237 18.81 6.62 3.08
CA LEU A 237 18.62 5.18 3.25
C LEU A 237 19.53 4.46 2.26
N GLU A 238 20.83 4.40 2.58
CA GLU A 238 21.76 3.56 1.85
C GLU A 238 21.44 2.07 2.11
N ARG A 239 21.69 1.25 1.08
CA ARG A 239 21.58 -0.21 1.13
C ARG A 239 22.67 -0.81 2.03
N TRP A 240 22.53 -0.66 3.35
CA TRP A 240 23.34 -1.40 4.31
C TRP A 240 22.62 -2.71 4.65
N GLY A 241 23.34 -3.82 4.54
CA GLY A 241 22.79 -5.18 4.60
C GLY A 241 22.28 -5.61 5.97
N TYR A 242 21.25 -4.95 6.48
CA TYR A 242 20.51 -5.38 7.65
C TYR A 242 19.25 -6.13 7.23
N ASN A 243 18.98 -7.23 7.94
CA ASN A 243 17.75 -7.99 7.84
C ASN A 243 16.54 -7.05 7.89
N THR A 244 15.53 -7.35 7.07
CA THR A 244 14.34 -6.53 6.81
C THR A 244 13.43 -6.28 8.02
N ASN A 245 13.84 -6.72 9.21
CA ASN A 245 13.19 -6.47 10.49
C ASN A 245 13.82 -5.32 11.29
N ASP A 246 15.03 -4.85 10.94
CA ASP A 246 15.81 -3.84 11.69
C ASP A 246 16.18 -2.62 10.85
N MET A 247 15.23 -2.00 10.15
CA MET A 247 15.42 -0.65 9.59
C MET A 247 15.45 0.45 10.67
N GLY A 248 15.80 0.10 11.92
CA GLY A 248 15.85 1.00 13.08
C GLY A 248 17.20 1.69 13.30
N GLU A 249 18.25 1.32 12.56
CA GLU A 249 19.60 1.87 12.72
C GLU A 249 20.11 2.52 11.42
N GLY A 250 19.47 3.62 11.01
CA GLY A 250 20.06 4.53 10.04
C GLY A 250 21.17 5.34 10.71
N LEU A 251 22.44 5.06 10.36
CA LEU A 251 23.61 5.81 10.81
C LEU A 251 23.54 7.28 10.37
N LEU A 252 23.73 8.21 11.31
CA LEU A 252 24.03 9.62 11.05
C LEU A 252 25.28 9.70 10.14
N LYS A 253 25.12 10.07 8.88
CA LYS A 253 26.16 10.81 8.16
C LYS A 253 25.76 12.28 8.22
N LEU A 254 26.32 13.00 9.20
CA LEU A 254 26.42 14.45 9.13
C LEU A 254 27.38 14.77 7.97
N LEU A 255 26.85 15.32 6.89
CA LEU A 255 27.60 16.10 5.93
C LEU A 255 26.98 17.49 5.90
#